data_AF-A0A7C5FPF2-F1
#
_entry.id   AF-A0A7C5FPF2-F1
#
_cell.length_a   1.000
_cell.length_b   1.000
_cell.length_c   1.000
_cell.angle_alpha   90.00
_cell.angle_beta   90.00
_cell.angle_gamma   90.00
#
_symmetry.space_group_name_H-M   'P 1'
#
loop_
_entity.id
_entity.type
_entity.pdbx_description
1 polymer ?
#
loop_
_entity_poly.entity_id
_entity_poly.type
_entity_poly.pdbx_seq_one_letter_code
_entity_poly.pdbx_strand_id
1 'polypeptide(L)'
;MKKNRVKSFSKALISASLRGLALFAVFGVALFAYAVNYPATAPGPVSGIVGLYVGQSVSTSDGNVGGYETANDLCASGANDLADSHICTPMEIMNTYNHNPSALPAVGSGAMWINSGPPAYTTAAPNDCNGWINDTNVFFATSWNFDINFGTASSCNLVQPFACCK
;
A
#
# COMPACT_ATOMS: atom_id res chain seq x y z
N MET A 1 63.72 11.66 39.82
CA MET A 1 63.76 11.69 38.34
C MET A 1 62.42 11.20 37.77
N LYS A 2 61.48 12.12 37.45
CA LYS A 2 60.17 11.82 36.83
C LYS A 2 59.78 13.02 35.96
N LYS A 3 60.13 13.04 34.67
CA LYS A 3 59.75 14.16 33.77
C LYS A 3 59.63 13.86 32.27
N ASN A 4 59.46 12.59 31.86
CA ASN A 4 59.48 12.22 30.42
C ASN A 4 58.23 11.56 29.83
N ARG A 5 57.13 11.34 30.57
CA ARG A 5 55.95 10.63 30.02
C ARG A 5 54.88 11.51 29.34
N VAL A 6 54.91 12.83 29.49
CA VAL A 6 53.82 13.70 29.02
C VAL A 6 53.90 14.02 27.51
N LYS A 7 55.10 13.97 26.90
CA LYS A 7 55.29 14.38 25.50
C LYS A 7 54.87 13.33 24.45
N SER A 8 54.62 12.08 24.86
CA SER A 8 54.32 11.00 23.92
C SER A 8 52.82 10.83 23.64
N PHE A 9 51.95 11.20 24.58
CA PHE A 9 50.50 11.02 24.42
C PHE A 9 49.84 12.09 23.53
N SER A 10 50.37 13.32 23.54
CA SER A 10 49.84 14.44 22.77
C SER A 10 50.08 14.33 21.26
N LYS A 11 51.11 13.60 20.82
CA LYS A 11 51.34 13.35 19.39
C LYS A 11 50.41 12.26 18.82
N ALA A 12 49.93 11.34 19.65
CA ALA A 12 49.02 10.27 19.23
C ALA A 12 47.57 10.75 19.06
N LEU A 13 47.11 11.72 19.86
CA LEU A 13 45.76 12.27 19.72
C LEU A 13 45.58 13.18 18.50
N ILE A 14 46.63 13.88 18.06
CA ILE A 14 46.55 14.81 16.92
C ILE A 14 46.57 14.06 15.57
N SER A 15 47.19 12.86 15.48
CA SER A 15 47.18 12.09 14.23
C SER A 15 45.89 11.31 13.98
N ALA A 16 45.07 11.09 15.02
CA ALA A 16 43.79 10.39 14.91
C ALA A 16 42.64 11.29 14.44
N SER A 17 42.68 12.59 14.72
CA SER A 17 41.61 13.53 14.37
C SER A 17 41.60 13.94 12.89
N LEU A 18 42.77 13.98 12.24
CA LEU A 18 42.89 14.34 10.82
C LEU A 18 42.46 13.21 9.85
N ARG A 19 42.50 11.95 10.29
CA ARG A 19 42.01 10.81 9.47
C ARG A 19 40.51 10.57 9.62
N GLY A 20 39.90 10.99 10.72
CA GLY A 20 38.45 10.91 10.94
C GLY A 20 37.66 11.94 10.13
N LEU A 21 38.17 13.17 9.98
CA LEU A 21 37.47 14.22 9.23
C LEU A 21 37.48 13.98 7.71
N ALA A 22 38.51 13.34 7.16
CA ALA A 22 38.60 13.07 5.73
C ALA A 22 37.61 11.98 5.26
N LEU A 23 37.28 10.99 6.11
CA LEU A 23 36.30 9.96 5.76
C LEU A 23 34.85 10.47 5.77
N PHE A 24 34.51 11.40 6.65
CA PHE A 24 33.15 11.97 6.68
C PHE A 24 32.86 12.91 5.49
N ALA A 25 33.89 13.57 4.94
CA ALA A 25 33.72 14.45 3.78
C ALA A 25 33.50 13.67 2.47
N VAL A 26 34.06 12.46 2.32
CA VAL A 26 33.91 11.68 1.08
C VAL A 26 32.59 10.90 1.05
N PHE A 27 32.11 10.40 2.19
CA PHE A 27 30.82 9.69 2.25
C PHE A 27 29.60 10.61 2.34
N GLY A 28 29.74 11.82 2.88
CA GLY A 28 28.62 12.79 2.95
C GLY A 28 28.22 13.36 1.60
N VAL A 29 29.18 13.56 0.68
CA VAL A 29 28.90 14.15 -0.64
C VAL A 29 28.32 13.13 -1.62
N ALA A 30 28.64 11.84 -1.48
CA ALA A 30 28.05 10.78 -2.31
C ALA A 30 26.58 10.51 -1.99
N LEU A 31 26.14 10.72 -0.74
CA LEU A 31 24.74 10.57 -0.33
C LEU A 31 23.87 11.78 -0.72
N PHE A 32 24.44 12.99 -0.79
CA PHE A 32 23.71 14.16 -1.30
C PHE A 32 23.60 14.19 -2.82
N ALA A 33 24.53 13.59 -3.56
CA ALA A 33 24.45 13.54 -5.03
C ALA A 33 23.46 12.49 -5.58
N TYR A 34 23.05 11.51 -4.76
CA TYR A 34 22.05 10.51 -5.18
C TYR A 34 20.59 10.92 -4.95
N ALA A 35 20.34 12.05 -4.28
CA ALA A 35 18.98 12.51 -3.97
C ALA A 35 18.48 13.65 -4.88
N VAL A 36 19.30 14.18 -5.80
CA VAL A 36 18.97 15.43 -6.54
C VAL A 36 18.58 15.23 -8.02
N ASN A 37 18.41 13.99 -8.48
CA ASN A 37 18.12 13.74 -9.89
C ASN A 37 17.05 12.68 -10.16
N TYR A 38 16.14 12.48 -9.23
CA TYR A 38 14.78 12.11 -9.66
C TYR A 38 14.05 13.43 -9.80
N PRO A 39 13.85 13.96 -11.04
CA PRO A 39 12.78 14.93 -11.19
C PRO A 39 11.55 14.30 -10.54
N ALA A 40 10.86 15.05 -9.69
CA ALA A 40 9.49 14.75 -9.35
C ALA A 40 8.67 14.87 -10.64
N THR A 41 8.86 13.95 -11.57
CA THR A 41 7.81 13.62 -12.51
C THR A 41 6.70 13.16 -11.60
N ALA A 42 5.63 13.97 -11.50
CA ALA A 42 4.34 13.49 -11.06
C ALA A 42 4.20 12.07 -11.62
N PRO A 43 3.94 11.04 -10.77
CA PRO A 43 3.92 9.65 -11.23
C PRO A 43 3.09 9.66 -12.50
N GLY A 44 3.76 9.44 -13.64
CA GLY A 44 3.08 9.41 -14.91
C GLY A 44 1.99 8.35 -14.79
N PRO A 45 0.88 8.47 -15.53
CA PRO A 45 -0.08 7.38 -15.64
C PRO A 45 0.72 6.10 -15.83
N VAL A 46 0.58 5.15 -14.91
CA VAL A 46 1.23 3.84 -15.05
C VAL A 46 0.64 3.30 -16.34
N SER A 47 1.40 3.40 -17.43
CA SER A 47 0.91 3.10 -18.79
C SER A 47 1.00 1.58 -19.06
N GLY A 48 0.64 0.80 -18.04
CA GLY A 48 0.06 -0.53 -18.16
C GLY A 48 -1.39 -0.38 -17.73
N ILE A 49 -2.34 -1.07 -18.38
CA ILE A 49 -3.78 -0.88 -18.16
C ILE A 49 -4.12 -1.28 -16.71
N VAL A 50 -3.95 -0.36 -15.77
CA VAL A 50 -4.44 -0.50 -14.39
C VAL A 50 -5.91 -0.18 -14.46
N GLY A 51 -6.75 -1.11 -13.99
CA GLY A 51 -8.18 -0.94 -13.98
C GLY A 51 -8.63 0.31 -13.22
N LEU A 52 -9.86 0.73 -13.50
CA LEU A 52 -10.57 1.82 -12.85
C LEU A 52 -11.81 1.28 -12.16
N TYR A 53 -12.17 1.89 -11.04
CA TYR A 53 -13.41 1.63 -10.33
C TYR A 53 -14.61 1.97 -11.24
N VAL A 54 -15.55 1.03 -11.33
CA VAL A 54 -16.73 1.16 -12.17
C VAL A 54 -18.05 1.02 -11.41
N GLY A 55 -17.98 0.60 -10.15
CA GLY A 55 -19.15 0.48 -9.30
C GLY A 55 -18.94 -0.59 -8.23
N GLN A 56 -20.03 -0.95 -7.57
CA GLN A 56 -20.05 -1.94 -6.50
C GLN A 56 -20.85 -3.18 -6.91
N SER A 57 -20.57 -4.33 -6.30
CA SER A 57 -21.37 -5.54 -6.46
C SER A 57 -22.83 -5.30 -6.05
N VAL A 58 -23.77 -5.98 -6.73
CA VAL A 58 -25.20 -5.87 -6.43
C VAL A 58 -25.53 -6.50 -5.07
N SER A 59 -24.93 -7.64 -4.79
CA SER A 59 -25.04 -8.32 -3.50
C SER A 59 -24.00 -7.82 -2.51
N THR A 60 -24.36 -7.82 -1.23
CA THR A 60 -23.42 -7.68 -0.12
C THR A 60 -23.08 -9.06 0.44
N SER A 61 -21.89 -9.20 1.00
CA SER A 61 -21.47 -10.43 1.68
C SER A 61 -20.51 -10.12 2.83
N ASP A 62 -20.43 -11.08 3.76
CA ASP A 62 -19.28 -11.21 4.63
C ASP A 62 -18.05 -11.77 3.87
N GLY A 63 -16.98 -12.05 4.60
CA GLY A 63 -15.72 -12.55 4.07
C GLY A 63 -15.73 -14.00 3.58
N ASN A 64 -16.86 -14.71 3.60
CA ASN A 64 -16.95 -16.09 3.14
C ASN A 64 -17.86 -16.21 1.91
N VAL A 65 -17.29 -15.95 0.73
CA VAL A 65 -17.96 -16.11 -0.57
C VAL A 65 -17.49 -17.35 -1.34
N GLY A 66 -16.62 -18.17 -0.75
CA GLY A 66 -16.17 -19.44 -1.33
C GLY A 66 -14.90 -19.35 -2.18
N GLY A 67 -14.20 -18.19 -2.18
CA GLY A 67 -12.92 -18.01 -2.87
C GLY A 67 -12.86 -16.78 -3.76
N TYR A 68 -11.65 -16.47 -4.26
CA TYR A 68 -11.42 -15.33 -5.15
C TYR A 68 -12.22 -15.37 -6.45
N GLU A 69 -12.46 -16.55 -7.02
CA GLU A 69 -13.22 -16.69 -8.27
C GLU A 69 -14.67 -16.24 -8.05
N THR A 70 -15.35 -16.81 -7.06
CA THR A 70 -16.72 -16.39 -6.69
C THR A 70 -16.76 -14.92 -6.30
N ALA A 71 -15.75 -14.43 -5.57
CA ALA A 71 -15.67 -13.03 -5.18
C ALA A 71 -15.60 -12.09 -6.41
N ASN A 72 -14.82 -12.46 -7.43
CA ASN A 72 -14.80 -11.74 -8.71
C ASN A 72 -16.14 -11.87 -9.47
N ASP A 73 -16.79 -13.03 -9.43
CA ASP A 73 -18.10 -13.24 -10.05
C ASP A 73 -19.18 -12.33 -9.44
N LEU A 74 -19.07 -11.95 -8.16
CA LEU A 74 -19.98 -10.97 -7.55
C LEU A 74 -19.86 -9.57 -8.19
N CYS A 75 -18.69 -9.25 -8.75
CA CYS A 75 -18.50 -8.05 -9.56
C CYS A 75 -18.98 -8.26 -11.00
N ALA A 76 -18.59 -9.37 -11.64
CA ALA A 76 -18.96 -9.67 -13.03
C ALA A 76 -20.47 -9.88 -13.24
N SER A 77 -21.20 -10.34 -12.22
CA SER A 77 -22.66 -10.58 -12.26
C SER A 77 -23.50 -9.33 -12.05
N GLY A 78 -22.87 -8.16 -11.88
CA GLY A 78 -23.56 -6.88 -11.71
C GLY A 78 -24.28 -6.38 -12.97
N ALA A 79 -24.96 -5.24 -12.84
CA ALA A 79 -25.61 -4.55 -13.97
C ALA A 79 -24.64 -4.34 -15.15
N ASN A 80 -25.16 -4.10 -16.37
CA ASN A 80 -24.40 -4.07 -17.64
C ASN A 80 -23.01 -3.39 -17.61
N ASP A 81 -22.81 -2.37 -16.78
CA ASP A 81 -21.54 -1.64 -16.66
C ASP A 81 -20.43 -2.39 -15.90
N LEU A 82 -20.79 -3.49 -15.23
CA LEU A 82 -19.93 -4.35 -14.41
C LEU A 82 -19.58 -5.69 -15.10
N ALA A 83 -20.08 -5.93 -16.31
CA ALA A 83 -19.67 -7.11 -17.09
C ALA A 83 -18.15 -7.15 -17.24
N ASP A 84 -17.57 -8.34 -17.07
CA ASP A 84 -16.11 -8.60 -17.10
C ASP A 84 -15.29 -7.82 -16.05
N SER A 85 -15.92 -7.30 -14.98
CA SER A 85 -15.22 -6.65 -13.87
C SER A 85 -14.74 -7.64 -12.81
N HIS A 86 -13.76 -7.22 -12.01
CA HIS A 86 -13.19 -7.97 -10.89
C HIS A 86 -13.14 -7.11 -9.63
N ILE A 87 -12.86 -7.72 -8.47
CA ILE A 87 -12.69 -6.97 -7.22
C ILE A 87 -11.48 -6.04 -7.34
N CYS A 88 -11.69 -4.76 -7.11
CA CYS A 88 -10.65 -3.75 -7.12
C CYS A 88 -9.48 -4.11 -6.21
N THR A 89 -8.28 -3.81 -6.66
CA THR A 89 -7.07 -3.76 -5.84
C THR A 89 -6.83 -2.34 -5.30
N PRO A 90 -6.01 -2.16 -4.25
CA PRO A 90 -5.59 -0.83 -3.81
C PRO A 90 -5.00 0.03 -4.93
N MET A 91 -4.27 -0.59 -5.85
CA MET A 91 -3.65 0.12 -6.97
C MET A 91 -4.68 0.68 -7.94
N GLU A 92 -5.77 -0.04 -8.20
CA GLU A 92 -6.85 0.40 -9.09
C GLU A 92 -7.72 1.49 -8.46
N ILE A 93 -7.98 1.40 -7.15
CA ILE A 93 -8.62 2.50 -6.41
C ILE A 93 -7.79 3.77 -6.47
N MET A 94 -6.48 3.67 -6.21
CA MET A 94 -5.58 4.83 -6.30
C MET A 94 -5.45 5.34 -7.74
N ASN A 95 -5.43 4.45 -8.72
CA ASN A 95 -5.44 4.82 -10.14
C ASN A 95 -6.70 5.60 -10.51
N THR A 96 -7.85 5.16 -10.02
CA THR A 96 -9.13 5.86 -10.18
C THR A 96 -9.10 7.22 -9.52
N TYR A 97 -8.65 7.31 -8.26
CA TYR A 97 -8.55 8.59 -7.56
C TYR A 97 -7.69 9.61 -8.31
N ASN A 98 -6.59 9.15 -8.91
CA ASN A 98 -5.66 10.03 -9.64
C ASN A 98 -6.17 10.48 -11.02
N HIS A 99 -6.96 9.65 -11.72
CA HIS A 99 -7.37 9.92 -13.11
C HIS A 99 -8.83 10.35 -13.26
N ASN A 100 -9.70 9.88 -12.37
CA ASN A 100 -11.12 10.17 -12.36
C ASN A 100 -11.64 10.22 -10.92
N PRO A 101 -11.22 11.23 -10.12
CA PRO A 101 -11.65 11.34 -8.73
C PRO A 101 -13.18 11.46 -8.60
N SER A 102 -13.86 11.99 -9.63
CA SER A 102 -15.34 12.02 -9.68
C SER A 102 -16.00 10.65 -9.75
N ALA A 103 -15.28 9.58 -10.11
CA ALA A 103 -15.78 8.21 -10.02
C ALA A 103 -15.86 7.71 -8.57
N LEU A 104 -15.22 8.40 -7.61
CA LEU A 104 -15.19 8.07 -6.19
C LEU A 104 -15.84 9.20 -5.36
N PRO A 105 -17.10 9.09 -4.90
CA PRO A 105 -18.10 8.05 -5.15
C PRO A 105 -19.12 8.50 -6.22
N ALA A 106 -19.06 7.92 -7.42
CA ALA A 106 -20.12 8.10 -8.42
C ALA A 106 -21.28 7.11 -8.23
N VAL A 107 -21.03 5.97 -7.58
CA VAL A 107 -21.99 4.86 -7.43
C VAL A 107 -21.67 4.13 -6.12
N GLY A 108 -22.50 4.32 -5.09
CA GLY A 108 -22.34 3.72 -3.77
C GLY A 108 -21.63 4.60 -2.74
N SER A 109 -22.12 4.55 -1.50
CA SER A 109 -21.57 5.21 -0.32
C SER A 109 -21.17 4.16 0.72
N GLY A 110 -20.17 4.45 1.53
CA GLY A 110 -19.72 3.58 2.61
C GLY A 110 -18.49 2.73 2.31
N ALA A 111 -18.29 1.69 3.12
CA ALA A 111 -17.17 0.77 3.03
C ALA A 111 -17.49 -0.38 2.06
N MET A 112 -16.50 -0.74 1.24
CA MET A 112 -16.59 -1.88 0.32
C MET A 112 -15.33 -2.72 0.40
N TRP A 113 -15.47 -4.03 0.19
CA TRP A 113 -14.35 -4.95 0.11
C TRP A 113 -13.46 -4.67 -1.12
N ILE A 114 -12.14 -4.73 -0.92
CA ILE A 114 -11.13 -4.71 -1.98
C ILE A 114 -10.11 -5.83 -1.78
N ASN A 115 -9.46 -6.28 -2.84
CA ASN A 115 -8.44 -7.32 -2.80
C ASN A 115 -7.07 -6.70 -2.52
N SER A 116 -6.53 -6.97 -1.33
CA SER A 116 -5.15 -6.61 -1.00
C SER A 116 -4.14 -7.70 -1.37
N GLY A 117 -4.61 -8.91 -1.65
CA GLY A 117 -3.79 -10.08 -1.94
C GLY A 117 -3.20 -10.72 -0.68
N PRO A 118 -2.11 -11.49 -0.82
CA PRO A 118 -1.51 -12.19 0.31
C PRO A 118 -0.99 -11.19 1.37
N PRO A 119 -1.03 -11.57 2.65
CA PRO A 119 -0.59 -10.71 3.73
C PRO A 119 0.90 -10.38 3.57
N ALA A 120 1.24 -9.10 3.57
CA ALA A 120 2.64 -8.64 3.50
C ALA A 120 3.44 -8.92 4.79
N TYR A 121 2.77 -9.29 5.89
CA TYR A 121 3.37 -9.54 7.20
C TYR A 121 2.67 -10.69 7.94
N THR A 122 3.37 -11.31 8.89
CA THR A 122 2.96 -12.54 9.59
C THR A 122 1.99 -12.37 10.75
N THR A 123 1.50 -11.15 11.04
CA THR A 123 0.62 -10.89 12.20
C THR A 123 -0.54 -9.97 11.82
N ALA A 124 -1.78 -10.42 12.09
CA ALA A 124 -3.06 -9.68 11.92
C ALA A 124 -3.17 -8.81 10.66
N ALA A 125 -2.52 -9.20 9.57
CA ALA A 125 -2.55 -8.48 8.31
C ALA A 125 -3.82 -8.88 7.55
N PRO A 126 -4.46 -7.95 6.83
CA PRO A 126 -5.46 -8.29 5.84
C PRO A 126 -4.93 -9.39 4.92
N ASN A 127 -5.68 -10.49 4.85
CA ASN A 127 -5.38 -11.64 3.99
C ASN A 127 -6.62 -12.01 3.18
N ASP A 128 -7.39 -10.98 2.83
CA ASP A 128 -8.66 -11.07 2.11
C ASP A 128 -9.56 -12.16 2.71
N CYS A 129 -9.74 -12.16 4.05
CA CYS A 129 -10.57 -13.14 4.74
C CYS A 129 -10.14 -14.60 4.51
N ASN A 130 -8.83 -14.82 4.59
CA ASN A 130 -8.19 -16.09 4.25
C ASN A 130 -8.43 -16.53 2.80
N GLY A 131 -8.48 -15.57 1.86
CA GLY A 131 -8.85 -15.83 0.46
C GLY A 131 -10.34 -16.05 0.25
N TRP A 132 -11.16 -15.29 0.96
CA TRP A 132 -12.62 -15.20 0.86
C TRP A 132 -13.38 -16.48 1.24
N ILE A 133 -12.86 -17.20 2.25
CA ILE A 133 -13.45 -18.45 2.76
C ILE A 133 -13.71 -18.39 4.27
N ASN A 134 -13.63 -17.21 4.89
CA ASN A 134 -13.80 -17.06 6.33
C ASN A 134 -14.55 -15.76 6.67
N ASP A 135 -15.56 -15.87 7.52
CA ASP A 135 -16.46 -14.79 7.94
C ASP A 135 -16.30 -14.45 9.43
N THR A 136 -15.26 -14.93 10.09
CA THR A 136 -15.07 -14.73 11.54
C THR A 136 -14.36 -13.42 11.86
N ASN A 137 -14.46 -12.96 13.09
CA ASN A 137 -13.87 -11.70 13.54
C ASN A 137 -12.37 -11.75 13.87
N VAL A 138 -11.73 -12.89 13.64
CA VAL A 138 -10.28 -13.07 13.84
C VAL A 138 -9.49 -13.00 12.52
N PHE A 139 -10.19 -12.97 11.39
CA PHE A 139 -9.62 -12.69 10.07
C PHE A 139 -9.98 -11.28 9.62
N PHE A 140 -9.13 -10.74 8.75
CA PHE A 140 -9.27 -9.38 8.25
C PHE A 140 -9.14 -9.37 6.73
N ALA A 141 -9.90 -8.50 6.10
CA ALA A 141 -9.72 -8.11 4.71
C ALA A 141 -9.57 -6.60 4.61
N THR A 142 -9.13 -6.14 3.46
CA THR A 142 -9.03 -4.71 3.21
C THR A 142 -10.39 -4.20 2.72
N SER A 143 -10.84 -3.08 3.27
CA SER A 143 -11.97 -2.34 2.74
C SER A 143 -11.55 -0.91 2.40
N TRP A 144 -12.22 -0.31 1.43
CA TRP A 144 -12.10 1.11 1.13
C TRP A 144 -13.39 1.81 1.51
N ASN A 145 -13.29 2.88 2.31
CA ASN A 145 -14.41 3.75 2.61
C ASN A 145 -14.44 4.88 1.58
N PHE A 146 -15.47 4.87 0.73
CA PHE A 146 -15.63 5.83 -0.37
C PHE A 146 -16.22 7.17 0.08
N ASP A 147 -16.76 7.28 1.31
CA ASP A 147 -17.26 8.55 1.86
C ASP A 147 -16.12 9.46 2.31
N ILE A 148 -15.04 8.86 2.81
CA ILE A 148 -13.86 9.57 3.35
C ILE A 148 -12.56 9.27 2.60
N ASN A 149 -12.62 8.47 1.53
CA ASN A 149 -11.47 8.03 0.71
C ASN A 149 -10.31 7.46 1.54
N PHE A 150 -10.62 6.45 2.36
CA PHE A 150 -9.66 5.85 3.29
C PHE A 150 -9.74 4.32 3.32
N GLY A 151 -8.58 3.66 3.28
CA GLY A 151 -8.46 2.20 3.38
C GLY A 151 -8.36 1.71 4.83
N THR A 152 -9.05 0.62 5.17
CA THR A 152 -9.02 0.03 6.52
C THR A 152 -8.86 -1.49 6.47
N ALA A 153 -8.29 -2.06 7.54
CA ALA A 153 -8.43 -3.48 7.83
C ALA A 153 -9.78 -3.70 8.51
N SER A 154 -10.67 -4.44 7.85
CA SER A 154 -12.03 -4.71 8.31
C SER A 154 -12.17 -6.18 8.67
N SER A 155 -12.91 -6.42 9.75
CA SER A 155 -13.21 -7.76 10.25
C SER A 155 -14.10 -8.53 9.26
N CYS A 156 -13.80 -9.79 9.00
CA CYS A 156 -14.46 -10.57 7.96
C CYS A 156 -15.93 -10.89 8.22
N ASN A 157 -16.42 -10.68 9.44
CA ASN A 157 -17.84 -10.85 9.78
C ASN A 157 -18.72 -9.64 9.38
N LEU A 158 -18.13 -8.59 8.81
CA LEU A 158 -18.88 -7.42 8.34
C LEU A 158 -19.50 -7.70 6.98
N VAL A 159 -20.78 -7.37 6.83
CA VAL A 159 -21.49 -7.50 5.55
C VAL A 159 -21.39 -6.18 4.79
N GLN A 160 -20.71 -6.20 3.64
CA GLN A 160 -20.53 -5.03 2.77
C GLN A 160 -20.44 -5.47 1.29
N PRO A 161 -20.68 -4.56 0.32
CA PRO A 161 -20.48 -4.89 -1.08
C PRO A 161 -18.99 -4.96 -1.43
N PHE A 162 -18.67 -5.48 -2.61
CA PHE A 162 -17.33 -5.45 -3.19
C PHE A 162 -17.20 -4.24 -4.13
N ALA A 163 -16.06 -3.57 -4.11
CA ALA A 163 -15.73 -2.58 -5.12
C ALA A 163 -15.23 -3.27 -6.39
N CYS A 164 -15.76 -2.88 -7.54
CA CYS A 164 -15.52 -3.54 -8.82
C CYS A 164 -14.74 -2.63 -9.77
N CYS A 165 -13.71 -3.19 -10.42
CA CYS A 165 -12.77 -2.50 -11.29
C CYS A 165 -12.67 -3.18 -12.66
N LYS A 166 -12.30 -2.40 -13.69
CA LYS A 166 -11.99 -2.88 -15.06
C LYS A 166 -10.98 -2.00 -15.78
#